data_AF-A0A1F8E9Y9-F1
#
_entry.id   AF-A0A1F8E9Y9-F1
#
_cell.length_a   1.000
_cell.length_b   1.000
_cell.length_c   1.000
_cell.angle_alpha   90.00
_cell.angle_beta   90.00
_cell.angle_gamma   90.00
#
_symmetry.space_group_name_H-M   'P 1'
#
loop_
_entity.id
_entity.type
_entity.pdbx_description
1 polymer ?
#
loop_
_entity_poly.entity_id
_entity_poly.type
_entity_poly.pdbx_seq_one_letter_code
_entity_poly.pdbx_strand_id
1 'polypeptide(L)'
;MENSYGLWSLVVINSLIFIIFAFSFTKPKTSRDWRSFGAFSAFLVALFTEMYGFPLTIYLFSGWLSTKFPGIDFLAHNSGHLFEDFFGWGGDPHFGPFHIVSYILIFYGFSLLANAWKVLYKAQKDHTLAVTGPYARIRHPQYVSFILIMLGFLLQWPTILTLIMFPILVWMYTRLAKNEEKDAQKEFGEVWDEYTKKTPAFVFIKK
;
A
#
# COMPACT_ATOMS: atom_id res chain seq x y z
N MET A 1 -24.29 -3.22 23.41
CA MET A 1 -23.93 -3.33 21.98
C MET A 1 -22.72 -2.45 21.79
N GLU A 2 -21.56 -3.06 21.57
CA GLU A 2 -20.32 -2.34 21.27
C GLU A 2 -20.48 -1.65 19.92
N ASN A 3 -20.15 -0.34 19.83
CA ASN A 3 -20.23 0.38 18.58
C ASN A 3 -19.15 -0.15 17.63
N SER A 4 -19.59 -0.94 16.66
CA SER A 4 -18.76 -1.60 15.63
C SER A 4 -18.12 -0.63 14.63
N TYR A 5 -18.69 0.57 14.50
CA TYR A 5 -18.30 1.64 13.59
C TYR A 5 -18.44 2.98 14.31
N GLY A 6 -17.96 4.07 13.68
CA GLY A 6 -17.90 5.39 14.29
C GLY A 6 -16.69 5.58 15.21
N LEU A 7 -15.71 4.68 15.15
CA LEU A 7 -14.46 4.73 15.91
C LEU A 7 -13.47 5.70 15.25
N TRP A 8 -13.86 6.97 15.13
CA TRP A 8 -13.09 7.99 14.42
C TRP A 8 -11.70 8.25 15.02
N SER A 9 -11.52 8.02 16.32
CA SER A 9 -10.19 8.05 16.95
C SER A 9 -9.25 7.02 16.32
N LEU A 10 -9.72 5.79 16.07
CA LEU A 10 -8.95 4.75 15.37
C LEU A 10 -8.67 5.15 13.93
N VAL A 11 -9.64 5.75 13.23
CA VAL A 11 -9.43 6.26 11.86
C VAL A 11 -8.26 7.26 11.84
N VAL A 12 -8.31 8.26 12.72
CA VAL A 12 -7.31 9.34 12.77
C VAL A 12 -5.95 8.80 13.20
N ILE A 13 -5.88 8.03 14.28
CA ILE A 13 -4.61 7.50 14.82
C ILE A 13 -3.92 6.60 13.80
N ASN A 14 -4.64 5.61 13.24
CA ASN A 14 -4.04 4.71 12.26
C ASN A 14 -3.60 5.47 11.00
N SER A 15 -4.46 6.34 10.45
CA SER A 15 -4.10 7.14 9.28
C SER A 15 -2.83 7.96 9.54
N LEU A 16 -2.75 8.66 10.67
CA LEU A 16 -1.58 9.47 11.02
C LEU A 16 -0.32 8.62 11.19
N ILE A 17 -0.39 7.46 11.85
CA ILE A 17 0.76 6.57 12.02
C ILE A 17 1.35 6.19 10.65
N PHE A 18 0.52 5.72 9.72
CA PHE A 18 1.00 5.29 8.40
C PHE A 18 1.41 6.47 7.51
N ILE A 19 0.72 7.61 7.57
CA ILE A 19 1.06 8.82 6.80
C ILE A 19 2.39 9.42 7.29
N ILE A 20 2.57 9.59 8.60
CA ILE A 20 3.81 10.10 9.20
C ILE A 20 4.96 9.14 8.90
N PHE A 21 4.72 7.83 9.06
CA PHE A 21 5.68 6.80 8.70
C PHE A 21 6.10 6.96 7.23
N ALA A 22 5.17 6.97 6.28
CA ALA A 22 5.48 7.11 4.85
C ALA A 22 6.17 8.44 4.52
N PHE A 23 5.78 9.54 5.17
CA PHE A 23 6.41 10.85 5.01
C PHE A 23 7.90 10.81 5.37
N SER A 24 8.27 10.06 6.41
CA SER A 24 9.66 9.95 6.87
C SER A 24 10.61 9.32 5.83
N PHE A 25 10.09 8.46 4.94
CA PHE A 25 10.83 7.84 3.84
C PHE A 25 10.76 8.67 2.55
N THR A 26 9.56 9.10 2.17
CA THR A 26 9.33 9.70 0.84
C THR A 26 9.84 11.14 0.72
N LYS A 27 9.77 11.93 1.81
CA LYS A 27 10.20 13.34 1.89
C LYS A 27 9.90 14.14 0.61
N PRO A 28 8.61 14.35 0.26
CA PRO A 28 8.20 14.98 -1.00
C PRO A 28 8.84 16.35 -1.20
N LYS A 29 9.48 16.59 -2.36
CA LYS A 29 10.15 17.87 -2.67
C LYS A 29 9.46 18.64 -3.79
N THR A 30 8.92 17.92 -4.77
CA THR A 30 8.25 18.51 -5.93
C THR A 30 6.73 18.43 -5.81
N SER A 31 6.00 19.26 -6.57
CA SER A 31 4.53 19.18 -6.64
C SER A 31 4.04 17.80 -7.09
N ARG A 32 4.83 17.06 -7.87
CA ARG A 32 4.52 15.70 -8.29
C ARG A 32 4.64 14.71 -7.14
N ASP A 33 5.68 14.85 -6.32
CA ASP A 33 5.88 14.02 -5.13
C ASP A 33 4.73 14.24 -4.17
N TRP A 34 4.37 15.50 -3.93
CA TRP A 34 3.23 15.88 -3.09
C TRP A 34 1.90 15.32 -3.61
N ARG A 35 1.67 15.35 -4.93
CA ARG A 35 0.47 14.75 -5.52
C ARG A 35 0.41 13.24 -5.30
N SER A 36 1.55 12.56 -5.42
CA SER A 36 1.64 11.10 -5.25
C SER A 36 1.51 10.69 -3.78
N PHE A 37 2.14 11.45 -2.88
CA PHE A 37 2.03 11.29 -1.44
C PHE A 37 0.62 11.59 -0.91
N GLY A 38 -0.03 12.62 -1.48
CA GLY A 38 -1.42 12.96 -1.18
C GLY A 38 -2.38 11.85 -1.59
N ALA A 39 -2.19 11.27 -2.78
CA ALA A 39 -3.01 10.15 -3.23
C ALA A 39 -2.84 8.92 -2.33
N PHE A 40 -1.62 8.62 -1.89
CA PHE A 40 -1.34 7.56 -0.91
C PHE A 40 -2.02 7.83 0.43
N SER A 41 -1.88 9.05 0.96
CA SER A 41 -2.52 9.47 2.20
C SER A 41 -4.04 9.35 2.11
N ALA A 42 -4.63 9.74 0.99
CA ALA A 42 -6.06 9.61 0.74
C ALA A 42 -6.52 8.14 0.72
N PHE A 43 -5.71 7.23 0.15
CA PHE A 43 -6.00 5.79 0.18
C PHE A 43 -6.03 5.25 1.60
N LEU A 44 -5.05 5.62 2.44
CA LEU A 44 -5.03 5.19 3.84
C LEU A 44 -6.22 5.74 4.61
N VAL A 45 -6.54 7.03 4.45
CA VAL A 45 -7.70 7.65 5.10
C VAL A 45 -8.99 6.97 4.64
N ALA A 46 -9.16 6.70 3.34
CA ALA A 46 -10.31 5.99 2.80
C ALA A 46 -10.44 4.58 3.39
N LEU A 47 -9.35 3.81 3.39
CA LEU A 47 -9.30 2.46 3.95
C LEU A 47 -9.68 2.46 5.43
N PHE A 48 -9.03 3.27 6.26
CA PHE A 48 -9.31 3.30 7.70
C PHE A 48 -10.70 3.87 8.01
N THR A 49 -11.20 4.80 7.19
CA THR A 49 -12.57 5.31 7.31
C THR A 49 -13.58 4.19 7.04
N GLU A 50 -13.40 3.39 6.01
CA GLU A 50 -14.31 2.27 5.75
C GLU A 50 -14.15 1.11 6.75
N MET A 51 -12.98 0.99 7.38
CA MET A 51 -12.72 -0.05 8.39
C MET A 51 -13.27 0.29 9.78
N TYR A 52 -13.09 1.52 10.25
CA TYR A 52 -13.44 1.92 11.62
C TYR A 52 -14.50 3.02 11.70
N GLY A 53 -14.62 3.84 10.66
CA GLY A 53 -15.48 5.01 10.61
C GLY A 53 -16.87 4.67 10.08
N PHE A 54 -17.06 4.81 8.78
CA PHE A 54 -18.34 4.53 8.10
C PHE A 54 -18.10 3.55 6.93
N PRO A 55 -18.68 2.34 6.96
CA PRO A 55 -18.42 1.30 5.97
C PRO A 55 -19.25 1.54 4.71
N LEU A 56 -18.86 2.53 3.91
CA LEU A 56 -19.60 2.98 2.73
C LEU A 56 -19.89 1.83 1.74
N THR A 57 -18.91 0.96 1.49
CA THR A 57 -19.07 -0.20 0.61
C THR A 57 -20.18 -1.13 1.09
N ILE A 58 -20.20 -1.45 2.39
CA ILE A 58 -21.23 -2.31 2.99
C ILE A 58 -22.59 -1.62 2.92
N TYR A 59 -22.65 -0.34 3.31
CA TYR A 59 -23.88 0.44 3.28
C TYR A 59 -24.52 0.44 1.90
N LEU A 60 -23.73 0.67 0.84
CA LEU A 60 -24.19 0.69 -0.55
C LEU A 60 -24.77 -0.65 -1.01
N PHE A 61 -24.18 -1.77 -0.57
CA PHE A 61 -24.60 -3.12 -0.97
C PHE A 61 -25.54 -3.81 0.01
N SER A 62 -25.87 -3.19 1.15
CA SER A 62 -26.67 -3.79 2.21
C SER A 62 -27.98 -4.43 1.70
N GLY A 63 -28.72 -3.76 0.82
CA GLY A 63 -29.96 -4.31 0.24
C GLY A 63 -29.74 -5.59 -0.59
N TRP A 64 -28.67 -5.65 -1.39
CA TRP A 64 -28.34 -6.83 -2.18
C TRP A 64 -27.77 -7.96 -1.31
N LEU A 65 -26.87 -7.62 -0.38
CA LEU A 65 -26.24 -8.56 0.56
C LEU A 65 -27.29 -9.24 1.45
N SER A 66 -28.19 -8.48 2.07
CA SER A 66 -29.26 -9.01 2.92
C SER A 66 -30.24 -9.90 2.15
N THR A 67 -30.43 -9.66 0.85
CA THR A 67 -31.27 -10.51 -0.01
C THR A 67 -30.58 -11.83 -0.36
N LYS A 68 -29.26 -11.81 -0.57
CA LYS A 68 -28.47 -12.99 -0.96
C LYS A 68 -28.04 -13.86 0.22
N PHE A 69 -27.77 -13.26 1.36
CA PHE A 69 -27.28 -13.91 2.57
C PHE A 69 -28.17 -13.57 3.77
N PRO A 70 -29.39 -14.14 3.82
CA PRO A 70 -30.32 -13.86 4.92
C PRO A 70 -29.74 -14.37 6.24
N GLY A 71 -29.81 -13.53 7.29
CA GLY A 71 -29.35 -13.87 8.64
C GLY A 71 -27.95 -13.39 9.02
N ILE A 72 -27.19 -12.78 8.08
CA ILE A 72 -25.93 -12.10 8.37
C ILE A 72 -26.20 -10.61 8.64
N ASP A 73 -25.74 -10.11 9.79
CA ASP A 73 -25.77 -8.67 10.07
C ASP A 73 -24.54 -7.99 9.46
N PHE A 74 -24.65 -7.59 8.19
CA PHE A 74 -23.56 -6.94 7.47
C PHE A 74 -23.12 -5.60 8.07
N LEU A 75 -23.94 -4.97 8.92
CA LEU A 75 -23.60 -3.71 9.58
C LEU A 75 -22.85 -3.91 10.91
N ALA A 76 -22.67 -5.15 11.37
CA ALA A 76 -21.80 -5.50 12.49
C ALA A 76 -20.31 -5.59 12.04
N HIS A 77 -19.36 -5.23 12.91
CA HIS A 77 -17.92 -5.11 12.55
C HIS A 77 -17.31 -6.39 11.97
N ASN A 78 -17.75 -7.56 12.46
CA ASN A 78 -17.26 -8.86 12.00
C ASN A 78 -17.52 -9.10 10.51
N SER A 79 -18.48 -8.39 9.91
CA SER A 79 -18.89 -8.53 8.51
C SER A 79 -18.01 -7.75 7.53
N GLY A 80 -17.01 -7.01 8.00
CA GLY A 80 -16.05 -6.35 7.12
C GLY A 80 -14.94 -7.26 6.60
N HIS A 81 -14.85 -8.49 7.13
CA HIS A 81 -14.03 -9.57 6.57
C HIS A 81 -14.74 -10.26 5.40
N LEU A 82 -15.30 -9.46 4.48
CA LEU A 82 -16.19 -9.89 3.40
C LEU A 82 -15.63 -11.05 2.57
N PHE A 83 -14.32 -11.12 2.37
CA PHE A 83 -13.70 -12.23 1.63
C PHE A 83 -13.70 -13.53 2.43
N GLU A 84 -13.38 -13.50 3.72
CA GLU A 84 -13.42 -14.71 4.57
C GLU A 84 -14.85 -15.25 4.68
N ASP A 85 -15.82 -14.36 4.86
CA ASP A 85 -17.25 -14.70 4.90
C ASP A 85 -17.75 -15.23 3.55
N PHE A 86 -17.34 -14.60 2.44
CA PHE A 86 -17.74 -14.99 1.09
C PHE A 86 -17.24 -16.39 0.72
N PHE A 87 -16.01 -16.74 1.10
CA PHE A 87 -15.45 -18.05 0.81
C PHE A 87 -15.76 -19.10 1.90
N GLY A 88 -16.36 -18.70 3.03
CA GLY A 88 -16.93 -19.61 4.03
C GLY A 88 -15.90 -20.40 4.84
N TRP A 89 -14.73 -19.82 5.14
CA TRP A 89 -13.64 -20.54 5.83
C TRP A 89 -13.94 -20.80 7.31
N GLY A 90 -14.84 -19.99 7.92
CA GLY A 90 -15.28 -20.13 9.31
C GLY A 90 -14.20 -19.79 10.35
N GLY A 91 -14.59 -19.59 11.60
CA GLY A 91 -13.68 -19.25 12.70
C GLY A 91 -13.40 -17.75 12.83
N ASP A 92 -12.29 -17.38 13.46
CA ASP A 92 -11.85 -15.98 13.60
C ASP A 92 -11.18 -15.52 12.29
N PRO A 93 -11.74 -14.51 11.59
CA PRO A 93 -11.22 -14.03 10.32
C PRO A 93 -9.75 -13.59 10.35
N HIS A 94 -9.22 -13.20 11.51
CA HIS A 94 -7.81 -12.81 11.67
C HIS A 94 -6.83 -13.96 11.41
N PHE A 95 -7.29 -15.21 11.51
CA PHE A 95 -6.51 -16.41 11.18
C PHE A 95 -6.88 -17.00 9.82
N GLY A 96 -7.76 -16.34 9.08
CA GLY A 96 -8.11 -16.73 7.73
C GLY A 96 -6.95 -16.54 6.74
N PRO A 97 -6.96 -17.26 5.61
CA PRO A 97 -5.94 -17.20 4.57
C PRO A 97 -5.65 -15.79 4.06
N PHE A 98 -6.67 -14.94 3.91
CA PHE A 98 -6.50 -13.60 3.36
C PHE A 98 -5.77 -12.71 4.36
N HIS A 99 -6.02 -12.90 5.66
CA HIS A 99 -5.28 -12.22 6.72
C HIS A 99 -3.85 -12.73 6.83
N ILE A 100 -3.64 -14.05 6.75
CA ILE A 100 -2.29 -14.63 6.75
C ILE A 100 -1.47 -14.09 5.58
N VAL A 101 -2.02 -14.10 4.37
CA VAL A 101 -1.35 -13.55 3.18
C VAL A 101 -1.12 -12.05 3.33
N SER A 102 -2.11 -11.30 3.85
CA SER A 102 -1.98 -9.87 4.15
C SER A 102 -0.80 -9.62 5.10
N TYR A 103 -0.71 -10.33 6.22
CA TYR A 103 0.36 -10.18 7.19
C TYR A 103 1.73 -10.47 6.58
N ILE A 104 1.84 -11.50 5.75
CA ILE A 104 3.08 -11.81 5.02
C ILE A 104 3.45 -10.66 4.08
N LEU A 105 2.50 -10.14 3.29
CA LEU A 105 2.73 -9.03 2.35
C LEU A 105 3.14 -7.75 3.08
N ILE A 106 2.45 -7.40 4.17
CA ILE A 106 2.74 -6.21 4.98
C ILE A 106 4.12 -6.36 5.63
N PHE A 107 4.39 -7.48 6.29
CA PHE A 107 5.67 -7.74 6.95
C PHE A 107 6.84 -7.70 5.97
N TYR A 108 6.71 -8.39 4.84
CA TYR A 108 7.74 -8.39 3.80
C TYR A 108 7.89 -7.01 3.17
N GLY A 109 6.80 -6.28 2.93
CA GLY A 109 6.81 -4.91 2.44
C GLY A 109 7.57 -3.96 3.37
N PHE A 110 7.28 -3.99 4.67
CA PHE A 110 8.02 -3.19 5.66
C PHE A 110 9.49 -3.58 5.75
N SER A 111 9.79 -4.88 5.72
CA SER A 111 11.17 -5.39 5.76
C SER A 111 11.96 -4.92 4.53
N LEU A 112 11.37 -5.00 3.34
CA LEU A 112 11.96 -4.51 2.10
C LEU A 112 12.16 -2.99 2.14
N LEU A 113 11.18 -2.23 2.65
CA LEU A 113 11.26 -0.78 2.77
C LEU A 113 12.40 -0.37 3.69
N ALA A 114 12.49 -0.98 4.88
CA ALA A 114 13.53 -0.69 5.86
C ALA A 114 14.92 -0.98 5.30
N ASN A 115 15.09 -2.08 4.57
CA ASN A 115 16.36 -2.44 3.94
C ASN A 115 16.71 -1.52 2.76
N ALA A 116 15.73 -1.16 1.93
CA ALA A 116 15.93 -0.24 0.82
C ALA A 116 16.31 1.15 1.33
N TRP A 117 15.62 1.64 2.36
CA TRP A 117 15.87 2.94 2.94
C TRP A 117 17.29 3.11 3.47
N LYS A 118 17.82 2.09 4.18
CA LYS A 118 19.22 2.12 4.67
C LYS A 118 20.22 2.37 3.53
N VAL A 119 19.99 1.73 2.38
CA VAL A 119 20.86 1.90 1.19
C VAL A 119 20.64 3.27 0.56
N LEU A 120 19.38 3.66 0.32
CA LEU A 120 19.05 4.93 -0.34
C LEU A 120 19.52 6.13 0.48
N TYR A 121 19.28 6.12 1.79
CA TYR A 121 19.68 7.19 2.69
C TYR A 121 21.20 7.40 2.68
N LYS A 122 21.98 6.30 2.72
CA LYS A 122 23.44 6.37 2.62
C LYS A 122 23.88 6.91 1.26
N ALA A 123 23.32 6.38 0.18
CA ALA A 123 23.63 6.81 -1.18
C ALA A 123 23.33 8.31 -1.39
N GLN A 124 22.20 8.80 -0.88
CA GLN A 124 21.85 10.22 -0.91
C GLN A 124 22.81 11.09 -0.10
N LYS A 125 23.24 10.64 1.08
CA LYS A 125 24.21 11.37 1.91
C LYS A 125 25.59 11.45 1.26
N ASP A 126 26.00 10.38 0.60
CA ASP A 126 27.31 10.27 -0.05
C ASP A 126 27.29 10.81 -1.49
N HIS A 127 26.15 11.30 -1.99
CA HIS A 127 25.94 11.71 -3.39
C HIS A 127 26.36 10.63 -4.40
N THR A 128 25.98 9.38 -4.12
CA THR A 128 26.25 8.22 -4.98
C THR A 128 24.97 7.51 -5.39
N LEU A 129 25.08 6.63 -6.39
CA LEU A 129 23.95 5.82 -6.85
C LEU A 129 23.73 4.62 -5.91
N ALA A 130 22.48 4.43 -5.47
CA ALA A 130 22.06 3.25 -4.71
C ALA A 130 22.02 2.01 -5.61
N VAL A 131 23.03 1.13 -5.50
CA VAL A 131 23.16 -0.09 -6.34
C VAL A 131 23.33 -1.39 -5.55
N THR A 132 23.31 -1.33 -4.22
CA THR A 132 23.51 -2.50 -3.33
C THR A 132 22.24 -2.89 -2.59
N GLY A 133 22.26 -4.05 -1.92
CA GLY A 133 21.10 -4.55 -1.18
C GLY A 133 19.88 -4.74 -2.10
N PRO A 134 18.68 -4.26 -1.72
CA PRO A 134 17.49 -4.35 -2.57
C PRO A 134 17.66 -3.71 -3.96
N TYR A 135 18.46 -2.64 -4.05
CA TYR A 135 18.74 -1.95 -5.31
C TYR A 135 19.59 -2.79 -6.28
N ALA A 136 20.32 -3.81 -5.80
CA ALA A 136 21.02 -4.73 -6.69
C ALA A 136 20.08 -5.65 -7.50
N ARG A 137 18.80 -5.76 -7.09
CA ARG A 137 17.82 -6.67 -7.70
C ARG A 137 16.74 -5.93 -8.50
N ILE A 138 16.31 -4.78 -8.02
CA ILE A 138 15.30 -3.93 -8.65
C ILE A 138 15.64 -2.47 -8.40
N ARG A 139 15.38 -1.59 -9.36
CA ARG A 139 15.70 -0.15 -9.23
C ARG A 139 14.77 0.60 -8.28
N HIS A 140 13.55 0.09 -8.10
CA HIS A 140 12.47 0.75 -7.36
C HIS A 140 11.94 -0.05 -6.15
N PRO A 141 12.80 -0.54 -5.24
CA PRO A 141 12.36 -1.38 -4.13
C PRO A 141 11.46 -0.63 -3.14
N GLN A 142 11.63 0.68 -2.99
CA GLN A 142 10.75 1.52 -2.17
C GLN A 142 9.30 1.51 -2.67
N TYR A 143 9.09 1.68 -3.97
CA TYR A 143 7.74 1.66 -4.57
C TYR A 143 7.12 0.28 -4.50
N VAL A 144 7.90 -0.78 -4.73
CA VAL A 144 7.43 -2.16 -4.54
C VAL A 144 7.00 -2.38 -3.10
N SER A 145 7.77 -1.90 -2.13
CA SER A 145 7.44 -2.03 -0.71
C SER A 145 6.11 -1.37 -0.35
N PHE A 146 5.90 -0.11 -0.78
CA PHE A 146 4.62 0.57 -0.56
C PHE A 146 3.45 -0.15 -1.23
N ILE A 147 3.63 -0.65 -2.46
CA ILE A 147 2.60 -1.41 -3.16
C ILE A 147 2.25 -2.70 -2.41
N LEU A 148 3.25 -3.43 -1.87
CA LEU A 148 3.01 -4.66 -1.11
C LEU A 148 2.28 -4.39 0.20
N ILE A 149 2.66 -3.33 0.93
CA ILE A 149 1.97 -2.92 2.16
C ILE A 149 0.50 -2.55 1.86
N MET A 150 0.26 -1.72 0.83
CA MET A 150 -1.09 -1.35 0.42
C MET A 150 -1.91 -2.56 -0.05
N LEU A 151 -1.28 -3.49 -0.77
CA LEU A 151 -1.95 -4.70 -1.23
C LEU A 151 -2.35 -5.61 -0.08
N GLY A 152 -1.50 -5.76 0.94
CA GLY A 152 -1.87 -6.50 2.15
C GLY A 152 -3.06 -5.87 2.86
N PHE A 153 -3.02 -4.55 3.07
CA PHE A 153 -4.17 -3.82 3.63
C PHE A 153 -5.45 -3.95 2.80
N LEU A 154 -5.34 -3.91 1.47
CA LEU A 154 -6.45 -4.12 0.56
C LEU A 154 -7.01 -5.54 0.65
N LEU A 155 -6.14 -6.54 0.87
CA LEU A 155 -6.54 -7.95 0.95
C LEU A 155 -7.33 -8.27 2.21
N GLN A 156 -6.95 -7.67 3.35
CA GLN A 156 -7.67 -7.86 4.62
C GLN A 156 -9.01 -7.11 4.66
N TRP A 157 -9.11 -5.96 3.99
CA TRP A 157 -10.30 -5.09 4.04
C TRP A 157 -10.60 -4.46 2.67
N PRO A 158 -11.03 -5.26 1.69
CA PRO A 158 -11.29 -4.77 0.35
C PRO A 158 -12.55 -3.92 0.32
N THR A 159 -12.44 -2.69 -0.17
CA THR A 159 -13.57 -1.78 -0.36
C THR A 159 -13.66 -1.34 -1.81
N ILE A 160 -14.85 -0.96 -2.29
CA ILE A 160 -15.00 -0.50 -3.68
C ILE A 160 -14.04 0.67 -3.95
N LEU A 161 -14.00 1.62 -3.02
CA LEU A 161 -13.18 2.82 -3.16
C LEU A 161 -11.70 2.46 -3.22
N THR A 162 -11.22 1.60 -2.32
CA THR A 162 -9.80 1.19 -2.28
C THR A 162 -9.44 0.30 -3.46
N LEU A 163 -10.34 -0.57 -3.94
CA LEU A 163 -10.16 -1.37 -5.16
C LEU A 163 -10.02 -0.50 -6.42
N ILE A 164 -10.70 0.65 -6.48
CA ILE A 164 -10.56 1.62 -7.58
C ILE A 164 -9.28 2.46 -7.42
N MET A 165 -9.00 2.94 -6.20
CA MET A 165 -7.84 3.79 -5.94
C MET A 165 -6.51 3.05 -6.09
N PHE A 166 -6.43 1.78 -5.71
CA PHE A 166 -5.21 0.98 -5.75
C PHE A 166 -4.55 0.91 -7.14
N PRO A 167 -5.22 0.52 -8.24
CA PRO A 167 -4.61 0.49 -9.57
C PRO A 167 -4.18 1.89 -10.06
N ILE A 168 -4.92 2.95 -9.67
CA ILE A 168 -4.54 4.33 -9.97
C ILE A 168 -3.23 4.68 -9.27
N LEU A 169 -3.08 4.30 -8.01
CA LEU A 169 -1.85 4.52 -7.24
C LEU A 169 -0.66 3.74 -7.80
N VAL A 170 -0.85 2.47 -8.16
CA VAL A 170 0.18 1.67 -8.83
C VAL A 170 0.63 2.37 -10.12
N TRP A 171 -0.32 2.85 -10.93
CA TRP A 171 -0.01 3.61 -12.14
C TRP A 171 0.75 4.91 -11.84
N MET A 172 0.32 5.69 -10.85
CA MET A 172 1.01 6.92 -10.44
C MET A 172 2.44 6.65 -9.98
N TYR A 173 2.67 5.59 -9.20
CA TYR A 173 3.99 5.22 -8.71
C TYR A 173 4.91 4.74 -9.82
N THR A 174 4.41 3.95 -10.78
CA THR A 174 5.21 3.57 -11.95
C THR A 174 5.58 4.77 -12.82
N ARG A 175 4.72 5.79 -12.92
CA ARG A 175 5.03 7.06 -13.58
C ARG A 175 6.07 7.86 -12.81
N LEU A 176 5.96 7.92 -11.48
CA LEU A 176 6.91 8.63 -10.62
C LEU A 176 8.30 8.00 -10.72
N ALA A 177 8.39 6.67 -10.58
CA ALA A 177 9.60 5.88 -10.77
C ALA A 177 10.30 6.20 -12.11
N LYS A 178 9.55 6.20 -13.23
CA LYS A 178 10.10 6.56 -14.55
C LYS A 178 10.66 7.98 -14.63
N ASN A 179 10.17 8.91 -13.82
CA ASN A 179 10.72 10.25 -13.78
C ASN A 179 11.99 10.32 -12.92
N GLU A 180 12.01 9.62 -11.78
CA GLU A 180 13.24 9.46 -11.00
C GLU A 180 14.37 8.85 -11.82
N GLU A 181 14.05 7.88 -12.70
CA GLU A 181 15.05 7.33 -13.63
C GLU A 181 15.64 8.38 -14.58
N LYS A 182 14.84 9.37 -15.01
CA LYS A 182 15.34 10.45 -15.87
C LYS A 182 16.22 11.42 -15.10
N ASP A 183 15.89 11.66 -13.84
CA ASP A 183 16.67 12.56 -12.98
C ASP A 183 17.98 11.89 -12.58
N ALA A 184 17.94 10.59 -12.23
CA ALA A 184 19.13 9.77 -11.98
C ALA A 184 20.04 9.64 -13.21
N GLN A 185 19.47 9.51 -14.42
CA GLN A 185 20.25 9.54 -15.67
C GLN A 185 21.02 10.86 -15.82
N LYS A 186 20.36 11.99 -15.57
CA LYS A 186 20.98 13.32 -15.70
C LYS A 186 22.09 13.53 -14.66
N GLU A 187 21.90 12.98 -13.46
CA GLU A 187 22.84 13.14 -12.34
C GLU A 187 24.05 12.19 -12.45
N PHE A 188 23.83 10.92 -12.81
CA PHE A 188 24.86 9.87 -12.72
C PHE A 188 25.36 9.34 -14.08
N GLY A 189 24.75 9.75 -15.20
CA GLY A 189 25.26 9.48 -16.55
C GLY A 189 25.55 8.00 -16.83
N GLU A 190 26.77 7.70 -17.27
CA GLU A 190 27.20 6.35 -17.67
C GLU A 190 27.07 5.31 -16.54
N VAL A 191 27.29 5.71 -15.29
CA VAL A 191 27.14 4.82 -14.12
C VAL A 191 25.70 4.32 -14.01
N TRP A 192 24.74 5.20 -14.28
CA TRP A 192 23.33 4.84 -14.34
C TRP A 192 23.02 3.94 -15.54
N ASP A 193 23.61 4.21 -16.72
CA ASP A 193 23.43 3.37 -17.90
C ASP A 193 23.91 1.93 -17.68
N GLU A 194 25.07 1.76 -17.05
CA GLU A 194 25.59 0.43 -16.72
C GLU A 194 24.71 -0.31 -15.71
N TYR A 195 24.21 0.41 -14.72
CA TYR A 195 23.32 -0.13 -13.71
C TYR A 195 21.97 -0.59 -14.30
N THR A 196 21.35 0.22 -15.17
CA THR A 196 20.05 -0.13 -15.76
C THR A 196 20.09 -1.33 -16.70
N LYS A 197 21.26 -1.65 -17.28
CA LYS A 197 21.47 -2.87 -18.09
C LYS A 197 21.36 -4.15 -17.27
N LYS A 198 21.77 -4.10 -16.00
CA LYS A 198 21.88 -5.28 -15.13
C LYS A 198 20.69 -5.42 -14.16
N THR A 199 20.01 -4.32 -13.86
CA THR A 199 18.97 -4.27 -12.84
C THR A 199 17.64 -3.85 -13.43
N PRO A 200 16.56 -4.66 -13.39
CA PRO A 200 15.25 -4.28 -13.90
C PRO A 200 14.57 -3.19 -13.04
N ALA A 201 13.58 -2.48 -13.61
CA ALA A 201 12.82 -1.47 -12.89
C ALA A 201 12.03 -2.09 -11.71
N PHE A 202 11.33 -3.18 -11.98
CA PHE A 202 10.43 -3.88 -11.06
C PHE A 202 10.55 -5.40 -11.26
N VAL A 203 10.05 -6.18 -10.28
CA VAL A 203 10.21 -7.65 -10.14
C VAL A 203 9.73 -8.45 -11.38
N PHE A 204 8.92 -7.86 -12.26
CA PHE A 204 8.34 -8.55 -13.42
C PHE A 204 8.46 -7.82 -14.76
N ILE A 205 9.33 -6.80 -14.85
CA ILE A 205 9.54 -6.09 -16.11
C ILE A 205 11.00 -6.28 -16.52
N LYS A 206 11.29 -7.43 -17.14
CA LYS A 206 12.44 -7.53 -18.04
C LYS A 206 12.09 -6.70 -19.28
N LYS A 207 13.01 -5.82 -19.64
CA LYS A 207 12.93 -5.01 -20.85
C LYS A 207 13.05 -5.90 -22.07
#